data_AF-A0A822MP87-F1
#
_entry.id   AF-A0A822MP87-F1
#
_cell.length_a   1.000
_cell.length_b   1.000
_cell.length_c   1.000
_cell.angle_alpha   90.00
_cell.angle_beta   90.00
_cell.angle_gamma   90.00
#
_symmetry.space_group_name_H-M   'P 1'
#
loop_
_entity.id
_entity.type
_entity.pdbx_description
1 polymer ?
#
loop_
_entity_poly.entity_id
_entity_poly.type
_entity_poly.pdbx_seq_one_letter_code
_entity_poly.pdbx_strand_id
1 'polypeptide(L)'
;MKSIITKIITITALALSMNVSAASAIDALSIELIKATLTPEQIQQSLNQWKENELKQIESRAQNISDRAPIEARRQLVKSQVEQEYKQTAKALGL
;
A
#
# COMPACT_ATOMS: atom_id res chain seq x y z
N MET A 1 3.34 23.21 35.15
CA MET A 1 3.35 23.09 33.68
C MET A 1 2.86 21.69 33.32
N LYS A 2 1.71 21.56 32.64
CA LYS A 2 1.16 20.27 32.23
C LYS A 2 1.94 19.77 31.00
N SER A 3 2.76 18.74 31.21
CA SER A 3 3.48 18.07 30.13
C SER A 3 2.50 17.32 29.25
N ILE A 4 2.35 17.75 28.00
CA ILE A 4 1.53 17.08 26.99
C ILE A 4 2.35 15.89 26.51
N ILE A 5 1.97 14.70 26.99
CA ILE A 5 2.55 13.43 26.59
C ILE A 5 2.17 13.20 25.13
N THR A 6 3.08 13.54 24.22
CA THR A 6 3.03 13.18 22.80
C THR A 6 3.04 11.66 22.69
N LYS A 7 1.87 11.06 22.48
CA LYS A 7 1.74 9.63 22.17
C LYS A 7 2.30 9.41 20.76
N ILE A 8 3.56 9.02 20.68
CA ILE A 8 4.16 8.50 19.45
C ILE A 8 3.52 7.14 19.18
N ILE A 9 2.48 7.11 18.35
CA ILE A 9 1.88 5.86 17.88
C ILE A 9 2.84 5.27 16.85
N THR A 10 3.62 4.29 17.30
CA THR A 10 4.51 3.51 16.44
C THR A 10 3.63 2.61 15.57
N ILE A 11 3.36 3.04 14.34
CA ILE A 11 2.65 2.23 13.34
C ILE A 11 3.59 1.09 12.95
N THR A 12 3.37 -0.06 13.57
CA THR A 12 4.06 -1.30 13.23
C THR A 12 3.56 -1.72 11.85
N ALA A 13 4.46 -1.78 10.87
CA ALA A 13 4.14 -2.19 9.51
C ALA A 13 3.50 -3.58 9.52
N LEU A 14 2.19 -3.64 9.27
CA LEU A 14 1.49 -4.90 9.05
C LEU A 14 1.99 -5.50 7.73
N ALA A 15 2.86 -6.50 7.84
CA ALA A 15 3.17 -7.40 6.74
C ALA A 15 1.95 -8.31 6.51
N LEU A 16 1.01 -7.85 5.69
CA LEU A 16 -0.14 -8.65 5.25
C LEU A 16 0.28 -9.55 4.08
N SER A 17 0.76 -10.75 4.42
CA SER A 17 0.97 -11.84 3.47
C SER A 17 -0.01 -12.98 3.76
N MET A 18 -1.25 -12.92 3.26
CA MET A 18 -2.21 -14.02 3.41
C MET A 18 -3.13 -14.23 2.18
N ASN A 19 -3.55 -15.49 2.01
CA ASN A 19 -4.01 -16.15 0.79
C ASN A 19 -5.43 -15.79 0.32
N VAL A 20 -5.65 -15.90 -1.01
CA VAL A 20 -6.61 -15.19 -1.89
C VAL A 20 -8.12 -15.55 -1.78
N SER A 21 -8.57 -16.51 -0.96
CA SER A 21 -9.96 -17.05 -1.12
C SER A 21 -10.95 -16.83 0.03
N ALA A 22 -10.51 -16.41 1.22
CA ALA A 22 -11.38 -15.86 2.29
C ALA A 22 -11.20 -14.33 2.46
N ALA A 23 -10.44 -13.73 1.54
CA ALA A 23 -9.97 -12.36 1.59
C ALA A 23 -11.14 -11.35 1.57
N SER A 24 -12.20 -11.56 0.79
CA SER A 24 -13.20 -10.50 0.54
C SER A 24 -13.96 -9.97 1.78
N ALA A 25 -14.37 -10.82 2.72
CA ALA A 25 -15.06 -10.38 3.94
C ALA A 25 -14.08 -9.84 5.00
N ILE A 26 -12.90 -10.44 5.13
CA ILE A 26 -11.85 -10.00 6.04
C ILE A 26 -11.25 -8.67 5.57
N ASP A 27 -11.08 -8.49 4.25
CA ASP A 27 -10.65 -7.25 3.60
C ASP A 27 -11.69 -6.15 3.81
N ALA A 28 -12.98 -6.45 3.65
CA ALA A 28 -14.06 -5.49 3.90
C ALA A 28 -14.08 -5.01 5.37
N LEU A 29 -13.96 -5.94 6.33
CA LEU A 29 -13.87 -5.60 7.76
C LEU A 29 -12.59 -4.81 8.09
N SER A 30 -11.48 -5.14 7.43
CA SER A 30 -10.22 -4.38 7.57
C SER A 30 -10.33 -2.97 7.02
N ILE A 31 -11.01 -2.80 5.87
CA ILE A 31 -11.27 -1.49 5.26
C ILE A 31 -12.14 -0.62 6.18
N GLU A 32 -13.22 -1.17 6.75
CA GLU A 32 -14.07 -0.43 7.69
C GLU A 32 -13.30 -0.03 8.95
N LEU A 33 -12.49 -0.93 9.49
CA LEU A 33 -11.64 -0.64 10.66
C LEU A 33 -10.63 0.47 10.36
N ILE A 34 -9.99 0.45 9.18
CA ILE A 34 -9.06 1.49 8.74
C ILE A 34 -9.77 2.84 8.64
N LYS A 35 -10.95 2.88 8.01
CA LYS A 35 -11.77 4.10 7.91
C LYS A 35 -12.25 4.62 9.27
N ALA A 36 -12.50 3.74 10.22
CA ALA A 36 -12.93 4.11 11.56
C ALA A 36 -11.78 4.61 12.46
N THR A 37 -10.54 4.23 12.15
CA THR A 37 -9.36 4.52 12.99
C THR A 37 -8.48 5.64 12.45
N LEU A 38 -8.44 5.84 11.13
CA LEU A 38 -7.59 6.83 10.47
C LEU A 38 -8.42 7.89 9.75
N THR A 39 -7.93 9.12 9.75
CA THR A 39 -8.54 10.17 8.92
C THR A 39 -8.20 9.95 7.43
N PRO A 40 -9.01 10.47 6.50
CA PRO A 40 -8.71 10.38 5.06
C PRO A 40 -7.31 10.87 4.70
N GLU A 41 -6.82 11.95 5.34
CA GLU A 41 -5.48 12.48 5.11
C GLU A 41 -4.39 11.51 5.56
N GLN A 42 -4.59 10.83 6.69
CA GLN A 42 -3.65 9.83 7.20
C GLN A 42 -3.61 8.60 6.28
N ILE A 43 -4.78 8.14 5.83
CA ILE A 43 -4.88 7.03 4.87
C ILE A 43 -4.17 7.41 3.56
N GLN A 44 -4.42 8.62 3.06
CA GLN A 44 -3.80 9.15 1.84
C GLN A 44 -2.27 9.27 1.99
N GLN A 45 -1.79 9.73 3.14
CA GLN A 45 -0.36 9.81 3.44
C GLN A 45 0.29 8.41 3.48
N SER A 46 -0.34 7.44 4.15
CA SER A 46 0.15 6.06 4.21
C SER A 46 0.17 5.39 2.83
N LEU A 47 -0.87 5.60 2.01
CA LEU A 47 -0.93 5.12 0.62
C LEU A 47 0.18 5.73 -0.25
N ASN A 48 0.45 7.03 -0.09
CA ASN A 48 1.54 7.70 -0.81
C ASN A 48 2.90 7.14 -0.41
N GLN A 49 3.14 6.95 0.89
CA GLN A 49 4.38 6.35 1.39
C GLN A 49 4.57 4.91 0.89
N TRP A 50 3.50 4.11 0.89
CA TRP A 50 3.53 2.77 0.31
C TRP A 50 3.89 2.81 -1.17
N LYS A 51 3.21 3.66 -1.96
CA LYS A 51 3.50 3.84 -3.39
C LYS A 51 4.96 4.22 -3.62
N GLU A 52 5.49 5.19 -2.88
CA GLU A 52 6.90 5.60 -3.01
C GLU A 52 7.88 4.46 -2.71
N ASN A 53 7.59 3.64 -1.69
CA ASN A 53 8.42 2.49 -1.34
C ASN A 53 8.37 1.40 -2.41
N GLU A 54 7.22 1.16 -3.02
CA GLU A 54 7.10 0.25 -4.17
C GLU A 54 7.85 0.78 -5.39
N LEU A 55 7.76 2.09 -5.67
CA LEU A 55 8.48 2.71 -6.77
C LEU A 55 10.01 2.62 -6.59
N LYS A 56 10.53 2.70 -5.36
CA LYS A 56 11.96 2.48 -5.07
C LYS A 56 12.42 1.07 -5.41
N GLN A 57 11.52 0.09 -5.40
CA GLN A 57 11.82 -1.32 -5.66
C GLN A 57 11.62 -1.72 -7.14
N ILE A 58 11.24 -0.77 -8.02
CA ILE A 58 10.97 -1.05 -9.44
C ILE A 58 12.10 -1.83 -10.10
N GLU A 59 13.35 -1.44 -9.86
CA GLU A 59 14.49 -2.06 -10.54
C GLU A 59 14.62 -3.55 -10.17
N SER A 60 14.57 -3.85 -8.87
CA SER A 60 14.62 -5.23 -8.37
C SER A 60 13.42 -6.04 -8.88
N ARG A 61 12.21 -5.48 -8.79
CA ARG A 61 10.99 -6.14 -9.27
C ARG A 61 11.04 -6.41 -10.79
N ALA A 62 11.52 -5.45 -11.59
CA ALA A 62 11.63 -5.58 -13.03
C ALA A 62 12.68 -6.62 -13.46
N GLN A 63 13.81 -6.70 -12.75
CA GLN A 63 14.85 -7.70 -13.00
C GLN A 63 14.38 -9.12 -12.69
N ASN A 64 13.51 -9.28 -11.68
CA ASN A 64 12.93 -10.58 -11.30
C ASN A 64 11.78 -11.04 -12.22
N ILE A 65 11.28 -10.20 -13.12
CA ILE A 65 10.32 -10.63 -14.15
C ILE A 65 11.05 -11.49 -15.17
N SER A 66 10.74 -12.79 -15.17
CA SER A 66 11.27 -13.83 -16.06
C SER A 66 10.74 -13.73 -17.51
N ASP A 67 10.69 -12.51 -18.06
CA ASP A 67 10.25 -12.23 -19.42
C ASP A 67 11.45 -11.82 -20.31
N ARG A 68 11.40 -12.20 -21.59
CA ARG A 68 12.36 -11.77 -22.62
C ARG A 68 12.15 -10.31 -23.06
N ALA A 69 11.12 -9.64 -22.57
CA ALA A 69 10.85 -8.23 -22.82
C ALA A 69 12.05 -7.35 -22.44
N PRO A 70 12.30 -6.21 -23.12
CA PRO A 70 13.33 -5.26 -22.71
C PRO A 70 13.13 -4.80 -21.25
N ILE A 71 14.22 -4.52 -20.54
CA ILE A 71 14.17 -4.12 -19.12
C ILE A 71 13.28 -2.90 -18.89
N GLU A 72 13.24 -1.97 -19.85
CA GLU A 72 12.39 -0.77 -19.76
C GLU A 72 10.90 -1.12 -19.81
N ALA A 73 10.50 -2.06 -20.67
CA ALA A 73 9.11 -2.53 -20.72
C ALA A 73 8.69 -3.21 -19.40
N ARG A 74 9.61 -3.99 -18.79
CA ARG A 74 9.38 -4.61 -17.47
C ARG A 74 9.24 -3.56 -16.37
N ARG A 75 10.04 -2.51 -16.36
CA ARG A 75 9.89 -1.37 -15.41
C ARG A 75 8.55 -0.67 -15.57
N GLN A 76 8.13 -0.41 -16.81
CA GLN A 76 6.83 0.20 -17.09
C GLN A 76 5.68 -0.67 -16.58
N LEU A 77 5.77 -1.99 -16.79
CA LEU A 77 4.78 -2.94 -16.27
C LEU A 77 4.68 -2.85 -14.73
N VAL A 78 5.82 -2.88 -14.03
CA VAL A 78 5.83 -2.75 -12.56
C VAL A 78 5.23 -1.41 -12.12
N LYS A 79 5.58 -0.29 -12.79
CA LYS A 79 4.99 1.03 -12.50
C LYS A 79 3.48 1.03 -12.66
N SER A 80 2.98 0.54 -13.79
CA SER A 80 1.54 0.48 -14.06
C SER A 80 0.81 -0.40 -13.04
N GLN A 81 1.41 -1.52 -12.63
CA GLN A 81 0.85 -2.38 -11.60
C GLN A 81 0.72 -1.66 -10.25
N VAL A 82 1.79 -1.00 -9.80
CA VAL A 82 1.78 -0.22 -8.54
C VAL A 82 0.75 0.92 -8.60
N GLU A 83 0.61 1.59 -9.74
CA GLU A 83 -0.40 2.63 -9.92
C GLU A 83 -1.83 2.09 -9.89
N GLN A 84 -2.06 0.91 -10.48
CA GLN A 84 -3.36 0.27 -10.46
C GLN A 84 -3.73 -0.14 -9.04
N GLU A 85 -2.83 -0.79 -8.32
CA GLU A 85 -3.01 -1.18 -6.92
C GLU A 85 -3.27 0.03 -6.02
N TYR A 86 -2.52 1.12 -6.22
CA TYR A 86 -2.75 2.39 -5.54
C TYR A 86 -4.19 2.90 -5.76
N LYS A 87 -4.64 2.96 -7.02
CA LYS A 87 -5.99 3.46 -7.37
C LYS A 87 -7.10 2.57 -6.81
N GLN A 88 -6.92 1.25 -6.89
CA GLN A 88 -7.88 0.28 -6.37
C GLN A 88 -8.00 0.40 -4.85
N THR A 89 -6.86 0.51 -4.16
CA THR A 89 -6.82 0.62 -2.70
C THR A 89 -7.40 1.96 -2.23
N ALA A 90 -7.05 3.07 -2.89
CA ALA A 90 -7.63 4.39 -2.62
C ALA A 90 -9.16 4.35 -2.74
N LYS A 91 -9.67 3.80 -3.85
CA LYS A 91 -11.11 3.63 -4.08
C LYS A 91 -11.78 2.77 -3.01
N ALA A 92 -11.17 1.64 -2.63
CA ALA A 92 -11.69 0.77 -1.58
C ALA A 92 -11.74 1.49 -0.22
N LEU A 93 -10.73 2.31 0.07
CA LEU A 93 -10.61 3.13 1.27
C LEU A 93 -11.43 4.44 1.21
N GLY A 94 -12.17 4.69 0.13
CA GLY A 94 -13.09 5.83 0.01
C GLY A 94 -12.42 7.17 -0.25
N LEU A 95 -11.23 7.16 -0.85
CA LEU A 95 -10.49 8.33 -1.32
C LEU A 95 -10.75 8.61 -2.81
#